data_AF-A0A7S3ESM3-F1
#
_entry.id   AF-A0A7S3ESM3-F1
#
_cell.length_a   1.000
_cell.length_b   1.000
_cell.length_c   1.000
_cell.angle_alpha   90.00
_cell.angle_beta   90.00
_cell.angle_gamma   90.00
#
_symmetry.space_group_name_H-M   'P 1'
#
loop_
_entity.id
_entity.type
_entity.pdbx_description
1 polymer ?
#
loop_
_entity_poly.entity_id
_entity_poly.type
_entity_poly.pdbx_seq_one_letter_code
_entity_poly.pdbx_strand_id
1 'polypeptide(L)'
;TESRPAGAELEAKAWSFLSGLEETVFVGTPPRKRVELPRLMQEHRGYCGQTEVGGNCETGHQGSWAGVATMQDCVGRCHACARCQYISFSKKFDDCSWYAACDAMLTEIPNQPPRAGEAFRTIRVKAAVASNRGHSGCRQQLLVVPSTQKRHNGGCAMTTVAGAPAVVITSTSTSSWRSAERRGFEGTVLERALGVSLWVYHEHAFDALKGRADDKVPQAPVGRADVCMVNLFGVTPGLDEVVSSPESCIDTFYRIGGVREPFEFMLRVQTGKLWVRNVAAIAHALASLPRGASLLRLDFDAVA
;
A
#
# COMPACT_ATOMS: atom_id res chain seq x y z
N THR A 1 -29.70 -52.09 -9.83
CA THR A 1 -30.40 -50.78 -9.73
C THR A 1 -29.41 -49.78 -9.17
N GLU A 2 -28.63 -49.20 -10.08
CA GLU A 2 -27.50 -48.29 -9.80
C GLU A 2 -27.97 -46.90 -9.40
N SER A 3 -27.39 -46.37 -8.32
CA SER A 3 -27.53 -45.00 -7.86
C SER A 3 -26.35 -44.14 -8.34
N ARG A 4 -26.65 -43.13 -9.17
CA ARG A 4 -25.71 -42.08 -9.57
C ARG A 4 -25.50 -41.05 -8.44
N PRO A 5 -24.28 -40.54 -8.18
CA PRO A 5 -24.08 -39.49 -7.21
C PRO A 5 -24.30 -38.08 -7.82
N ALA A 6 -25.02 -37.26 -7.08
CA ALA A 6 -25.41 -35.87 -7.39
C ALA A 6 -24.27 -34.84 -7.29
N GLY A 7 -23.05 -35.20 -7.70
CA GLY A 7 -21.85 -34.37 -7.56
C GLY A 7 -21.42 -33.59 -8.81
N ALA A 8 -21.96 -33.91 -9.99
CA ALA A 8 -21.44 -33.40 -11.26
C ALA A 8 -22.13 -32.12 -11.79
N GLU A 9 -23.25 -31.70 -11.20
CA GLU A 9 -24.09 -30.63 -11.78
C GLU A 9 -23.74 -29.22 -11.29
N LEU A 10 -22.93 -29.09 -10.24
CA LEU A 10 -22.48 -27.80 -9.69
C LEU A 10 -21.16 -27.31 -10.29
N GLU A 11 -20.29 -28.19 -10.82
CA GLU A 11 -19.06 -27.77 -11.50
C GLU A 11 -19.30 -27.21 -12.90
N ALA A 12 -20.36 -27.64 -13.60
CA ALA A 12 -20.67 -27.15 -14.95
C ALA A 12 -21.17 -25.69 -14.98
N LYS A 13 -21.78 -25.19 -13.90
CA LYS A 13 -22.27 -23.80 -13.82
C LYS A 13 -21.18 -22.77 -13.50
N ALA A 14 -20.09 -23.17 -12.85
CA ALA A 14 -18.98 -22.26 -12.53
C ALA A 14 -18.10 -21.93 -13.75
N TRP A 15 -17.98 -22.85 -14.71
CA TRP A 15 -17.19 -22.63 -15.93
C TRP A 15 -17.95 -21.86 -17.04
N SER A 16 -19.29 -21.84 -17.00
CA SER A 16 -20.12 -21.08 -17.95
C SER A 16 -20.10 -19.56 -17.73
N PHE A 17 -19.67 -19.08 -16.55
CA PHE A 17 -19.61 -17.64 -16.26
C PHE A 17 -18.29 -16.99 -16.71
N LEU A 18 -17.26 -17.79 -17.04
CA LEU A 18 -15.93 -17.31 -17.42
C LEU A 18 -15.59 -17.48 -18.91
N SER A 19 -16.51 -18.06 -19.71
CA SER A 19 -16.34 -18.33 -21.14
C SER A 19 -17.20 -17.43 -22.06
N GLY A 20 -17.96 -16.48 -21.51
CA GLY A 20 -18.85 -15.58 -22.26
C GLY A 20 -18.22 -14.29 -22.79
N LEU A 21 -16.91 -14.26 -23.08
CA LEU A 21 -16.21 -13.10 -23.66
C LEU A 21 -15.48 -13.48 -24.96
N GLU A 22 -16.15 -14.22 -25.85
CA GLU A 22 -15.75 -14.33 -27.25
C GLU A 22 -16.46 -13.25 -28.09
N GLU A 23 -15.61 -12.35 -28.60
CA GLU A 23 -15.69 -11.60 -29.86
C GLU A 23 -17.07 -11.41 -30.52
N THR A 24 -17.72 -10.29 -30.20
CA THR A 24 -18.56 -9.60 -31.19
C THR A 24 -17.76 -8.45 -31.79
N VAL A 25 -17.08 -8.72 -32.91
CA VAL A 25 -16.45 -7.71 -33.75
C VAL A 25 -17.55 -6.90 -34.44
N PHE A 26 -17.98 -5.82 -33.80
CA PHE A 26 -18.71 -4.76 -34.49
C PHE A 26 -17.70 -3.87 -35.24
N VAL A 27 -17.68 -3.99 -36.57
CA VAL A 27 -17.02 -3.04 -37.47
C VAL A 27 -17.88 -1.76 -37.49
N GLY A 28 -17.77 -0.96 -36.44
CA GLY A 28 -18.28 0.40 -36.39
C GLY A 28 -17.10 1.36 -36.41
N THR A 29 -16.96 2.15 -37.47
CA THR A 29 -15.99 3.26 -37.53
C THR A 29 -16.17 4.15 -36.30
N PRO A 30 -15.14 4.34 -35.46
CA PRO A 30 -15.28 5.14 -34.26
C PRO A 30 -15.48 6.62 -34.62
N PRO A 31 -16.43 7.33 -33.97
CA PRO A 31 -16.50 8.78 -34.09
C PRO A 31 -15.18 9.36 -33.58
N ARG A 32 -14.62 10.34 -34.30
CA ARG A 32 -13.43 11.09 -33.88
C ARG A 32 -13.68 11.67 -32.49
N LYS A 33 -13.23 10.98 -31.44
CA LYS A 33 -13.12 11.57 -30.11
C LYS A 33 -12.14 12.73 -30.24
N ARG A 34 -12.65 13.94 -30.04
CA ARG A 34 -11.86 15.13 -29.83
C ARG A 34 -10.91 14.80 -28.67
N VAL A 35 -9.61 14.68 -28.96
CA VAL A 35 -8.58 14.51 -27.94
C VAL A 35 -8.60 15.78 -27.09
N GLU A 36 -9.22 15.72 -25.92
CA GLU A 36 -9.00 16.74 -24.90
C GLU A 36 -7.52 16.65 -24.52
N LEU A 37 -6.77 17.73 -24.80
CA LEU A 37 -5.41 17.87 -24.32
C LEU A 37 -5.37 17.60 -22.80
N PRO A 38 -4.38 16.86 -22.28
CA PRO A 38 -4.23 16.69 -20.84
C PRO A 38 -4.18 18.08 -20.19
N ARG A 39 -5.02 18.32 -19.18
CA ARG A 39 -4.94 19.52 -18.32
C ARG A 39 -3.59 19.54 -17.60
N LEU A 40 -2.56 20.05 -18.29
CA LEU A 40 -1.15 19.90 -17.93
C LEU A 40 -0.66 20.86 -16.84
N MET A 41 -1.52 21.73 -16.29
CA MET A 41 -1.19 22.57 -15.13
C MET A 41 -2.44 22.79 -14.28
N GLN A 42 -2.63 21.98 -13.23
CA GLN A 42 -3.61 22.30 -12.21
C GLN A 42 -2.98 23.30 -11.24
N GLU A 43 -3.46 24.54 -11.32
CA GLU A 43 -3.09 25.63 -10.43
C GLU A 43 -4.03 25.63 -9.22
N HIS A 44 -3.43 25.54 -8.03
CA HIS A 44 -4.14 25.57 -6.76
C HIS A 44 -3.86 26.89 -6.04
N ARG A 45 -4.89 27.43 -5.37
CA ARG A 45 -4.72 28.59 -4.48
C ARG A 45 -4.17 28.13 -3.15
N GLY A 46 -3.18 28.85 -2.62
CA GLY A 46 -2.47 28.47 -1.39
C GLY A 46 -1.02 28.05 -1.67
N TYR A 47 -0.33 27.66 -0.60
CA TYR A 47 1.08 27.26 -0.61
C TYR A 47 1.28 25.95 0.15
N CYS A 48 2.38 25.23 -0.12
CA CYS A 48 2.59 23.89 0.45
C CYS A 48 3.11 23.90 1.90
N GLY A 49 3.81 24.97 2.32
CA GLY A 49 4.44 25.03 3.64
C GLY A 49 5.38 26.22 3.79
N GLN A 50 5.72 26.58 5.03
CA GLN A 50 6.69 27.67 5.27
C GLN A 50 8.09 27.22 4.86
N THR A 51 8.81 28.06 4.14
CA THR A 51 10.17 27.80 3.66
C THR A 51 11.14 28.87 4.14
N GLU A 52 12.42 28.51 4.18
CA GLU A 52 13.52 29.46 4.34
C GLU A 52 14.20 29.71 3.00
N VAL A 53 14.78 30.90 2.83
CA VAL A 53 15.54 31.25 1.62
C VAL A 53 16.70 30.28 1.45
N GLY A 54 16.82 29.69 0.26
CA GLY A 54 17.80 28.67 -0.09
C GLY A 54 17.19 27.28 -0.17
N GLY A 55 17.89 26.30 0.40
CA GLY A 55 17.56 24.87 0.31
C GLY A 55 18.49 24.10 -0.61
N ASN A 56 18.77 22.85 -0.27
CA ASN A 56 19.64 21.98 -1.05
C ASN A 56 18.83 21.29 -2.15
N CYS A 57 19.07 21.64 -3.41
CA CYS A 57 18.34 21.07 -4.55
C CYS A 57 18.63 19.59 -4.83
N GLU A 58 19.67 19.01 -4.22
CA GLU A 58 20.07 17.61 -4.38
C GLU A 58 19.46 16.72 -3.29
N THR A 59 19.44 17.21 -2.03
CA THR A 59 19.05 16.40 -0.87
C THR A 59 17.87 16.97 -0.07
N GLY A 60 17.52 18.23 -0.31
CA GLY A 60 16.47 18.93 0.41
C GLY A 60 15.05 18.47 0.05
N HIS A 61 14.12 18.84 0.92
CA HIS A 61 12.68 18.60 0.74
C HIS A 61 11.92 19.86 0.34
N GLN A 62 12.46 21.03 0.66
CA GLN A 62 11.86 22.33 0.35
C GLN A 62 12.90 23.45 0.45
N GLY A 63 12.54 24.63 -0.07
CA GLY A 63 13.30 25.86 0.06
C GLY A 63 12.65 26.99 -0.74
N SER A 64 13.28 28.16 -0.82
CA SER A 64 12.83 29.25 -1.69
C SER A 64 13.96 29.96 -2.42
N TRP A 65 13.64 30.53 -3.59
CA TRP A 65 14.58 31.34 -4.37
C TRP A 65 14.22 32.82 -4.27
N ALA A 66 15.20 33.65 -3.92
CA ALA A 66 15.05 35.10 -3.93
C ALA A 66 15.15 35.68 -5.35
N GLY A 67 14.52 36.85 -5.55
CA GLY A 67 14.64 37.63 -6.79
C GLY A 67 13.97 36.99 -8.00
N VAL A 68 12.90 36.22 -7.79
CA VAL A 68 12.14 35.56 -8.85
C VAL A 68 10.88 36.36 -9.15
N ALA A 69 10.91 37.15 -10.22
CA ALA A 69 9.85 38.12 -10.51
C ALA A 69 8.57 37.48 -11.12
N THR A 70 8.68 36.30 -11.73
CA THR A 70 7.58 35.66 -12.45
C THR A 70 7.40 34.19 -12.09
N MET A 71 6.16 33.71 -12.24
CA MET A 71 5.82 32.29 -12.10
C MET A 71 6.65 31.43 -13.06
N GLN A 72 6.84 31.88 -14.30
CA GLN A 72 7.60 31.16 -15.32
C GLN A 72 9.08 31.01 -14.93
N ASP A 73 9.69 32.04 -14.31
CA ASP A 73 11.06 31.95 -13.79
C ASP A 73 11.13 30.95 -12.62
N CYS A 74 10.10 30.93 -11.77
CA CYS A 74 9.97 29.98 -10.67
C CYS A 74 9.89 28.52 -11.18
N VAL A 75 9.12 28.30 -12.24
CA VAL A 75 9.05 27.04 -12.99
C VAL A 75 10.41 26.66 -13.57
N GLY A 76 11.10 27.60 -14.21
CA GLY A 76 12.42 27.39 -14.80
C GLY A 76 13.46 26.93 -13.77
N ARG A 77 13.46 27.56 -12.59
CA ARG A 77 14.33 27.16 -11.45
C ARG A 77 13.96 25.78 -10.92
N CYS A 78 12.68 25.47 -10.82
CA CYS A 78 12.23 24.13 -10.44
C CYS A 78 12.69 23.06 -11.43
N HIS A 79 12.67 23.33 -12.73
CA HIS A 79 13.23 22.40 -13.72
C HIS A 79 14.71 22.12 -13.48
N ALA A 80 15.51 23.15 -13.17
CA ALA A 80 16.93 23.03 -12.87
C ALA A 80 17.24 22.34 -11.51
N CYS A 81 16.29 22.35 -10.57
CA CYS A 81 16.45 21.77 -9.24
C CYS A 81 16.04 20.28 -9.21
N ALA A 82 16.97 19.36 -8.93
CA ALA A 82 16.73 17.91 -9.04
C ALA A 82 15.54 17.42 -8.20
N ARG A 83 15.39 17.94 -6.98
CA ARG A 83 14.34 17.54 -6.03
C ARG A 83 13.01 18.27 -6.20
N CYS A 84 12.95 19.38 -6.94
CA CYS A 84 11.73 20.17 -7.05
C CYS A 84 10.63 19.46 -7.88
N GLN A 85 9.45 19.31 -7.30
CA GLN A 85 8.25 18.76 -7.96
C GLN A 85 7.11 19.79 -8.02
N TYR A 86 6.99 20.61 -6.96
CA TYR A 86 5.98 21.64 -6.81
C TYR A 86 6.66 22.99 -6.56
N ILE A 87 5.98 24.05 -6.98
CA ILE A 87 6.31 25.42 -6.55
C ILE A 87 5.09 26.09 -5.95
N SER A 88 5.31 27.01 -5.03
CA SER A 88 4.32 27.99 -4.56
C SER A 88 4.87 29.38 -4.85
N PHE A 89 4.22 30.12 -5.75
CA PHE A 89 4.66 31.45 -6.18
C PHE A 89 3.66 32.51 -5.73
N SER A 90 4.17 33.63 -5.21
CA SER A 90 3.37 34.82 -4.97
C SER A 90 4.13 36.10 -5.31
N LYS A 91 3.62 36.84 -6.30
CA LYS A 91 4.10 38.19 -6.60
C LYS A 91 3.86 39.18 -5.45
N LYS A 92 2.83 38.95 -4.62
CA LYS A 92 2.51 39.81 -3.47
C LYS A 92 3.57 39.71 -2.38
N PHE A 93 4.09 38.50 -2.17
CA PHE A 93 5.11 38.22 -1.15
C PHE A 93 6.53 38.19 -1.73
N ASP A 94 6.69 38.45 -3.03
CA ASP A 94 7.95 38.31 -3.77
C ASP A 94 8.64 36.96 -3.51
N ASP A 95 7.83 35.89 -3.51
CA ASP A 95 8.25 34.57 -3.04
C ASP A 95 8.03 33.48 -4.10
N CYS A 96 9.00 32.58 -4.15
CA CYS A 96 9.07 31.44 -5.05
C CYS A 96 9.65 30.26 -4.28
N SER A 97 8.76 29.55 -3.59
CA SER A 97 9.09 28.36 -2.81
C SER A 97 9.01 27.12 -3.68
N TRP A 98 9.89 26.16 -3.43
CA TRP A 98 9.92 24.86 -4.08
C TRP A 98 9.79 23.74 -3.06
N TYR A 99 9.19 22.62 -3.50
CA TYR A 99 8.95 21.47 -2.65
C TYR A 99 9.12 20.17 -3.43
N ALA A 100 9.67 19.16 -2.76
CA ALA A 100 9.72 17.79 -3.26
C ALA A 100 8.35 17.08 -3.18
N ALA A 101 7.50 17.49 -2.24
CA ALA A 101 6.13 17.01 -2.05
C ALA A 101 5.24 18.13 -1.52
N CYS A 102 3.92 18.03 -1.71
CA CYS A 102 2.94 19.02 -1.27
C CYS A 102 1.73 18.30 -0.66
N ASP A 103 1.80 18.00 0.65
CA ASP A 103 0.81 17.17 1.32
C ASP A 103 -0.45 17.94 1.72
N ALA A 104 -0.34 19.26 1.89
CA ALA A 104 -1.43 20.15 2.26
C ALA A 104 -1.34 21.48 1.49
N MET A 105 -2.50 22.12 1.31
CA MET A 105 -2.60 23.45 0.70
C MET A 105 -3.01 24.46 1.79
N LEU A 106 -2.05 25.28 2.21
CA LEU A 106 -2.23 26.25 3.29
C LEU A 106 -2.72 27.59 2.74
N THR A 107 -3.67 28.21 3.45
CA THR A 107 -4.21 29.54 3.12
C THR A 107 -3.95 30.58 4.20
N GLU A 108 -3.51 30.17 5.39
CA GLU A 108 -3.21 31.05 6.52
C GLU A 108 -1.70 31.20 6.67
N ILE A 109 -1.23 32.43 6.88
CA ILE A 109 0.19 32.72 7.15
C ILE A 109 0.28 33.35 8.54
N PRO A 110 1.18 32.88 9.43
CA PRO A 110 1.37 33.48 10.73
C PRO A 110 1.63 34.98 10.65
N ASN A 111 0.98 35.76 11.52
CA ASN A 111 1.10 37.22 11.60
C ASN A 111 0.70 37.99 10.32
N GLN A 112 -0.11 37.38 9.46
CA GLN A 112 -0.72 38.03 8.30
C GLN A 112 -2.25 38.10 8.45
N PRO A 113 -2.93 38.96 7.67
CA PRO A 113 -4.38 38.95 7.62
C PRO A 113 -4.94 37.57 7.24
N PRO A 114 -6.17 37.22 7.65
CA PRO A 114 -6.80 35.95 7.29
C PRO A 114 -6.76 35.70 5.79
N ARG A 115 -6.52 34.45 5.40
CA ARG A 115 -6.44 33.99 3.99
C ARG A 115 -5.30 34.62 3.18
N ALA A 116 -4.29 35.20 3.83
CA ALA A 116 -3.13 35.78 3.14
C ALA A 116 -2.42 34.79 2.20
N GLY A 117 -2.41 33.49 2.54
CA GLY A 117 -1.85 32.42 1.72
C GLY A 117 -2.56 32.22 0.38
N GLU A 118 -3.79 32.69 0.20
CA GLU A 118 -4.47 32.65 -1.11
C GLU A 118 -3.84 33.55 -2.17
N ALA A 119 -2.92 34.43 -1.77
CA ALA A 119 -2.08 35.17 -2.72
C ALA A 119 -1.03 34.29 -3.40
N PHE A 120 -0.82 33.07 -2.93
CA PHE A 120 0.04 32.08 -3.57
C PHE A 120 -0.72 31.28 -4.61
N ARG A 121 0.04 30.83 -5.61
CA ARG A 121 -0.38 29.87 -6.62
C ARG A 121 0.60 28.73 -6.60
N THR A 122 0.07 27.55 -6.29
CA THR A 122 0.84 26.32 -6.28
C THR A 122 0.57 25.54 -7.53
N ILE A 123 1.64 25.16 -8.22
CA ILE A 123 1.57 24.29 -9.39
C ILE A 123 2.55 23.14 -9.23
N ARG A 124 2.14 22.00 -9.77
CA ARG A 124 3.03 20.87 -9.99
C ARG A 124 3.83 21.13 -11.27
N VAL A 125 5.13 21.32 -11.15
CA VAL A 125 6.01 21.69 -12.26
C VAL A 125 6.51 20.45 -12.99
N LYS A 126 7.06 19.50 -12.21
CA LYS A 126 7.41 18.20 -12.73
C LYS A 126 6.20 17.31 -12.44
N ALA A 127 5.65 16.70 -13.48
CA ALA A 127 4.97 15.44 -13.25
C ALA A 127 5.92 14.62 -12.38
N ALA A 128 5.42 13.94 -11.33
CA ALA A 128 6.26 12.91 -10.72
C ALA A 128 6.80 12.14 -11.90
N VAL A 129 8.11 11.92 -11.91
CA VAL A 129 8.72 11.06 -12.88
C VAL A 129 8.04 9.72 -12.62
N ALA A 130 6.90 9.51 -13.29
CA ALA A 130 6.24 8.25 -13.45
C ALA A 130 7.36 7.48 -14.09
N SER A 131 8.05 6.70 -13.27
CA SER A 131 9.23 5.98 -13.68
C SER A 131 8.82 5.24 -14.93
N ASN A 132 9.32 5.70 -16.08
CA ASN A 132 8.99 5.13 -17.38
C ASN A 132 9.63 3.74 -17.53
N ARG A 133 10.19 3.18 -16.45
CA ARG A 133 10.27 1.74 -16.24
C ARG A 133 8.86 1.20 -15.98
N GLY A 134 8.06 1.21 -17.04
CA GLY A 134 6.80 0.49 -17.14
C GLY A 134 5.80 0.75 -16.03
N HIS A 135 4.77 1.55 -16.33
CA HIS A 135 3.40 1.11 -16.05
C HIS A 135 3.14 -0.20 -16.82
N SER A 136 3.83 -1.26 -16.41
CA SER A 136 3.19 -2.54 -16.28
C SER A 136 1.97 -2.23 -15.40
N GLY A 137 0.79 -2.16 -16.01
CA GLY A 137 -0.41 -1.56 -15.42
C GLY A 137 -0.67 -2.12 -14.03
N CYS A 138 -1.35 -1.39 -13.15
CA CYS A 138 -1.48 -1.73 -11.72
C CYS A 138 -1.69 -3.20 -11.37
N ARG A 139 -2.34 -3.94 -12.26
CA ARG A 139 -2.38 -5.40 -12.26
C ARG A 139 -1.01 -6.06 -12.05
N GLN A 140 0.03 -5.72 -12.81
CA GLN A 140 1.38 -6.29 -12.69
C GLN A 140 2.07 -5.93 -11.38
N GLN A 141 1.86 -4.74 -10.83
CA GLN A 141 2.34 -4.40 -9.48
C GLN A 141 1.59 -5.18 -8.38
N LEU A 142 0.28 -5.40 -8.56
CA LEU A 142 -0.55 -6.14 -7.61
C LEU A 142 -0.49 -7.66 -7.78
N LEU A 143 0.13 -8.16 -8.86
CA LEU A 143 0.42 -9.58 -9.09
C LEU A 143 1.60 -10.01 -8.20
N VAL A 144 1.36 -9.95 -6.90
CA VAL A 144 2.29 -10.47 -5.93
C VAL A 144 2.08 -11.98 -5.87
N VAL A 145 3.00 -12.74 -6.47
CA VAL A 145 2.93 -14.21 -6.48
C VAL A 145 3.58 -14.72 -5.19
N PRO A 146 2.84 -15.42 -4.31
CA PRO A 146 3.42 -16.04 -3.14
C PRO A 146 4.44 -17.11 -3.56
N SER A 147 5.60 -17.14 -2.90
CA SER A 147 6.56 -18.21 -3.12
C SER A 147 6.04 -19.49 -2.47
N THR A 148 5.83 -20.54 -3.26
CA THR A 148 5.53 -21.89 -2.76
C THR A 148 6.79 -22.63 -2.29
N GLN A 149 7.98 -22.05 -2.49
CA GLN A 149 9.23 -22.79 -2.54
C GLN A 149 10.16 -22.58 -1.35
N LYS A 150 9.94 -21.55 -0.51
CA LYS A 150 10.74 -21.34 0.69
C LYS A 150 10.18 -22.16 1.85
N ARG A 151 10.85 -23.29 2.15
CA ARG A 151 10.72 -23.95 3.44
C ARG A 151 10.91 -22.90 4.54
N HIS A 152 9.93 -22.77 5.41
CA HIS A 152 10.04 -21.93 6.59
C HIS A 152 11.19 -22.49 7.44
N ASN A 153 12.25 -21.70 7.66
CA ASN A 153 13.35 -22.09 8.55
C ASN A 153 12.88 -22.33 10.00
N GLY A 154 11.64 -21.96 10.33
CA GLY A 154 11.00 -22.18 11.64
C GLY A 154 10.24 -23.50 11.82
N GLY A 155 10.43 -24.51 10.96
CA GLY A 155 9.90 -25.85 11.26
C GLY A 155 8.40 -26.02 11.06
N CYS A 156 7.74 -25.12 10.33
CA CYS A 156 6.43 -25.40 9.72
C CYS A 156 6.62 -26.38 8.56
N ALA A 157 7.18 -27.55 8.84
CA ALA A 157 6.91 -28.69 8.02
C ALA A 157 5.39 -28.80 7.99
N MET A 158 4.81 -28.90 6.81
CA MET A 158 3.50 -29.50 6.65
C MET A 158 3.61 -30.96 7.12
N THR A 159 3.79 -31.19 8.41
CA THR A 159 2.88 -32.06 9.14
C THR A 159 1.57 -31.26 9.23
N THR A 160 0.91 -30.92 8.11
CA THR A 160 -0.17 -31.81 7.65
C THR A 160 -0.06 -33.15 8.36
N VAL A 161 -0.60 -33.19 9.58
CA VAL A 161 -1.43 -34.33 9.95
C VAL A 161 -2.27 -34.55 8.71
N ALA A 162 -1.94 -35.55 7.91
CA ALA A 162 -2.61 -35.82 6.65
C ALA A 162 -4.10 -35.94 6.99
N GLY A 163 -4.88 -34.88 6.70
CA GLY A 163 -6.27 -34.75 7.16
C GLY A 163 -6.61 -33.58 8.09
N ALA A 164 -5.70 -32.65 8.42
CA ALA A 164 -6.09 -31.42 9.13
C ALA A 164 -7.04 -30.60 8.23
N PRO A 165 -8.34 -30.49 8.57
CA PRO A 165 -9.35 -29.92 7.66
C PRO A 165 -9.35 -28.40 7.65
N ALA A 166 -8.56 -27.76 8.54
CA ALA A 166 -8.56 -26.32 8.71
C ALA A 166 -7.20 -25.80 9.20
N VAL A 167 -6.84 -24.59 8.74
CA VAL A 167 -5.78 -23.75 9.31
C VAL A 167 -6.37 -22.41 9.70
N VAL A 168 -5.93 -21.90 10.85
CA VAL A 168 -6.24 -20.54 11.28
C VAL A 168 -5.06 -19.65 10.93
N ILE A 169 -5.31 -18.48 10.38
CA ILE A 169 -4.28 -17.49 10.10
C ILE A 169 -4.57 -16.17 10.81
N THR A 170 -3.52 -15.49 11.20
CA THR A 170 -3.56 -14.11 11.68
C THR A 170 -2.34 -13.35 11.17
N SER A 171 -2.44 -12.04 11.08
CA SER A 171 -1.33 -11.13 10.82
C SER A 171 -1.03 -10.30 12.06
N THR A 172 0.22 -9.84 12.20
CA THR A 172 0.60 -8.95 13.30
C THR A 172 1.86 -8.16 12.96
N SER A 173 1.92 -6.92 13.43
CA SER A 173 3.14 -6.11 13.36
C SER A 173 4.17 -6.58 14.39
N THR A 174 5.46 -6.27 14.18
CA THR A 174 6.52 -6.62 15.15
C THR A 174 6.29 -5.94 16.51
N SER A 175 5.77 -4.71 16.51
CA SER A 175 5.46 -3.98 17.76
C SER A 175 4.26 -4.59 18.49
N SER A 176 3.19 -4.96 17.78
CA SER A 176 2.03 -5.65 18.35
C SER A 176 2.44 -6.99 18.97
N TRP A 177 3.28 -7.78 18.28
CA TRP A 177 3.81 -9.03 18.81
C TRP A 177 4.58 -8.84 20.11
N ARG A 178 5.54 -7.90 20.16
CA ARG A 178 6.32 -7.60 21.37
C ARG A 178 5.43 -7.13 22.52
N SER A 179 4.38 -6.37 22.21
CA SER A 179 3.39 -5.96 23.21
C SER A 179 2.65 -7.17 23.79
N ALA A 180 2.23 -8.12 22.95
CA ALA A 180 1.60 -9.36 23.39
C ALA A 180 2.57 -10.24 24.19
N GLU A 181 3.81 -10.42 23.74
CA GLU A 181 4.86 -11.20 24.42
C GLU A 181 5.12 -10.67 25.84
N ARG A 182 5.22 -9.34 26.02
CA ARG A 182 5.40 -8.72 27.35
C ARG A 182 4.23 -8.97 28.31
N ARG A 183 3.03 -9.22 27.80
CA ARG A 183 1.83 -9.57 28.57
C ARG A 183 1.62 -11.09 28.68
N GLY A 184 2.62 -11.90 28.30
CA GLY A 184 2.48 -13.36 28.30
C GLY A 184 1.38 -13.85 27.34
N PHE A 185 1.06 -13.07 26.30
CA PHE A 185 -0.02 -13.34 25.34
C PHE A 185 -1.43 -13.40 25.94
N GLU A 186 -1.66 -12.89 27.15
CA GLU A 186 -2.97 -12.85 27.80
C GLU A 186 -4.00 -12.05 26.97
N GLY A 187 -5.22 -12.59 26.87
CA GLY A 187 -6.31 -11.97 26.11
C GLY A 187 -6.16 -12.08 24.60
N THR A 188 -5.31 -13.00 24.14
CA THR A 188 -5.03 -13.19 22.71
C THR A 188 -5.27 -14.62 22.27
N VAL A 189 -5.36 -14.85 20.95
CA VAL A 189 -5.47 -16.21 20.38
C VAL A 189 -4.26 -17.11 20.72
N LEU A 190 -3.16 -16.51 21.18
CA LEU A 190 -1.94 -17.21 21.57
C LEU A 190 -1.94 -17.64 23.05
N GLU A 191 -2.94 -17.23 23.84
CA GLU A 191 -3.10 -17.67 25.23
C GLU A 191 -3.37 -19.18 25.32
N ARG A 192 -4.10 -19.75 24.34
CA ARG A 192 -4.57 -21.15 24.38
C ARG A 192 -4.40 -21.85 23.03
N ALA A 193 -4.23 -23.16 23.06
CA ALA A 193 -4.21 -23.99 21.86
C ALA A 193 -5.59 -24.02 21.20
N LEU A 194 -5.64 -23.88 19.87
CA LEU A 194 -6.90 -23.87 19.12
C LEU A 194 -7.39 -25.25 18.70
N GLY A 195 -6.58 -26.29 18.92
CA GLY A 195 -6.81 -27.63 18.35
C GLY A 195 -6.58 -27.71 16.84
N VAL A 196 -6.16 -26.61 16.20
CA VAL A 196 -5.80 -26.49 14.79
C VAL A 196 -4.52 -25.67 14.67
N SER A 197 -3.78 -25.82 13.58
CA SER A 197 -2.57 -25.03 13.36
C SER A 197 -2.90 -23.55 13.18
N LEU A 198 -2.16 -22.69 13.87
CA LEU A 198 -2.25 -21.24 13.77
C LEU A 198 -1.03 -20.69 13.04
N TRP A 199 -1.20 -20.06 11.88
CA TRP A 199 -0.11 -19.37 11.20
C TRP A 199 -0.17 -17.89 11.50
N VAL A 200 0.90 -17.36 12.07
CA VAL A 200 1.08 -15.95 12.39
C VAL A 200 2.00 -15.32 11.35
N TYR A 201 1.42 -14.50 10.48
CA TYR A 201 2.16 -13.70 9.52
C TYR A 201 2.73 -12.45 10.21
N HIS A 202 4.05 -12.32 10.25
CA HIS A 202 4.75 -11.19 10.85
C HIS A 202 5.58 -10.42 9.83
N GLU A 203 5.87 -9.15 10.14
CA GLU A 203 6.53 -8.20 9.23
C GLU A 203 8.02 -7.96 9.54
N HIS A 204 8.63 -8.83 10.34
CA HIS A 204 9.97 -8.62 10.87
C HIS A 204 11.04 -8.25 9.82
N ALA A 205 11.11 -8.94 8.68
CA ALA A 205 12.09 -8.58 7.64
C ALA A 205 11.86 -7.18 7.05
N PHE A 206 10.59 -6.78 6.93
CA PHE A 206 10.25 -5.43 6.48
C PHE A 206 10.62 -4.39 7.52
N ASP A 207 10.32 -4.62 8.80
CA ASP A 207 10.70 -3.71 9.87
C ASP A 207 12.23 -3.61 10.02
N ALA A 208 12.95 -4.72 9.91
CA ALA A 208 14.42 -4.73 9.94
C ALA A 208 15.01 -3.91 8.78
N LEU A 209 14.49 -4.09 7.56
CA LEU A 209 14.90 -3.29 6.39
C LEU A 209 14.69 -1.78 6.58
N LYS A 210 13.66 -1.40 7.35
CA LYS A 210 13.36 0.00 7.69
C LYS A 210 14.08 0.49 8.95
N GLY A 211 14.94 -0.32 9.57
CA GLY A 211 15.62 0.01 10.82
C GLY A 211 14.67 0.17 12.02
N ARG A 212 13.49 -0.47 11.97
CA ARG A 212 12.46 -0.41 13.02
C ARG A 212 12.42 -1.64 13.92
N ALA A 213 13.07 -2.73 13.53
CA ALA A 213 13.16 -3.94 14.33
C ALA A 213 14.62 -4.28 14.67
N ASP A 214 14.83 -4.67 15.92
CA ASP A 214 16.01 -5.37 16.42
C ASP A 214 16.23 -6.69 15.66
N ASP A 215 17.42 -7.29 15.80
CA ASP A 215 17.78 -8.56 15.12
C ASP A 215 16.99 -9.80 15.59
N LYS A 216 16.16 -9.67 16.63
CA LYS A 216 15.40 -10.79 17.20
C LYS A 216 14.12 -11.06 16.39
N VAL A 217 14.12 -12.15 15.62
CA VAL A 217 12.95 -12.66 14.88
C VAL A 217 11.87 -13.13 15.87
N PRO A 218 10.58 -12.76 15.67
CA PRO A 218 9.47 -13.29 16.45
C PRO A 218 9.48 -14.83 16.49
N GLN A 219 9.32 -15.39 17.70
CA GLN A 219 9.27 -16.82 17.95
C GLN A 219 7.90 -17.19 18.51
N ALA A 220 7.41 -18.40 18.20
CA ALA A 220 6.18 -18.91 18.80
C ALA A 220 6.30 -18.95 20.34
N PRO A 221 5.19 -18.80 21.09
CA PRO A 221 5.22 -18.96 22.54
C PRO A 221 5.74 -20.34 22.95
N VAL A 222 6.42 -20.42 24.10
CA VAL A 222 6.97 -21.69 24.60
C VAL A 222 5.84 -22.71 24.78
N GLY A 223 6.05 -23.93 24.28
CA GLY A 223 5.04 -25.00 24.32
C GLY A 223 3.95 -24.93 23.25
N ARG A 224 3.93 -23.89 22.40
CA ARG A 224 2.98 -23.73 21.30
C ARG A 224 3.52 -24.27 19.98
N ALA A 225 3.72 -25.58 19.90
CA ALA A 225 4.15 -26.26 18.67
C ALA A 225 3.11 -26.19 17.53
N ASP A 226 1.87 -25.84 17.85
CA ASP A 226 0.77 -25.60 16.91
C ASP A 226 0.85 -24.22 16.22
N VAL A 227 1.74 -23.33 16.68
CA VAL A 227 1.90 -21.97 16.16
C VAL A 227 3.07 -21.87 15.19
N CYS A 228 2.77 -21.36 14.01
CA CYS A 228 3.68 -21.23 12.89
C CYS A 228 3.99 -19.77 12.61
N MET A 229 5.24 -19.36 12.82
CA MET A 229 5.69 -18.01 12.51
C MET A 229 6.08 -17.89 11.03
N VAL A 230 5.37 -17.04 10.30
CA VAL A 230 5.59 -16.83 8.86
C VAL A 230 6.02 -15.39 8.61
N ASN A 231 7.24 -15.21 8.12
CA ASN A 231 7.70 -13.90 7.68
C ASN A 231 7.03 -13.54 6.34
N LEU A 232 6.05 -12.64 6.39
CA LEU A 232 5.19 -12.31 5.24
C LEU A 232 6.02 -11.83 4.03
N PHE A 233 6.98 -10.94 4.26
CA PHE A 233 7.84 -10.39 3.21
C PHE A 233 8.90 -11.39 2.74
N GLY A 234 9.22 -12.39 3.56
CA GLY A 234 10.08 -13.51 3.16
C GLY A 234 9.39 -14.46 2.18
N VAL A 235 8.10 -14.74 2.39
CA VAL A 235 7.28 -15.61 1.53
C VAL A 235 6.61 -14.87 0.38
N THR A 236 6.63 -13.55 0.45
CA THR A 236 6.02 -12.65 -0.54
C THR A 236 7.01 -11.55 -0.96
N PRO A 237 8.08 -11.88 -1.71
CA PRO A 237 9.21 -10.96 -1.95
C PRO A 237 8.84 -9.67 -2.69
N GLY A 238 7.81 -9.69 -3.55
CA GLY A 238 7.32 -8.51 -4.27
C GLY A 238 6.46 -7.56 -3.41
N LEU A 239 6.11 -7.97 -2.19
CA LEU A 239 5.25 -7.18 -1.32
C LEU A 239 5.91 -5.89 -0.84
N ASP A 240 7.23 -5.89 -0.60
CA ASP A 240 7.95 -4.70 -0.15
C ASP A 240 7.82 -3.55 -1.16
N GLU A 241 8.01 -3.82 -2.45
CA GLU A 241 7.90 -2.81 -3.50
C GLU A 241 6.48 -2.19 -3.51
N VAL A 242 5.46 -3.04 -3.38
CA VAL A 242 4.06 -2.63 -3.38
C VAL A 242 3.72 -1.73 -2.17
N VAL A 243 4.22 -2.06 -0.97
CA VAL A 243 3.88 -1.28 0.23
C VAL A 243 4.83 -0.09 0.47
N SER A 244 6.08 -0.18 0.02
CA SER A 244 7.10 0.86 0.19
C SER A 244 7.06 1.93 -0.89
N SER A 245 6.52 1.64 -2.08
CA SER A 245 6.49 2.62 -3.17
C SER A 245 5.65 3.84 -2.76
N PRO A 246 6.17 5.08 -2.93
CA PRO A 246 5.43 6.32 -2.65
C PRO A 246 4.36 6.63 -3.71
N GLU A 247 4.38 5.90 -4.83
CA GLU A 247 3.37 5.95 -5.89
C GLU A 247 2.88 4.54 -6.24
N SER A 248 2.66 3.71 -5.22
CA SER A 248 2.07 2.39 -5.47
C SER A 248 0.66 2.54 -6.06
N CYS A 249 0.17 1.49 -6.73
CA CYS A 249 -1.22 1.43 -7.14
C CYS A 249 -2.20 1.52 -5.97
N ILE A 250 -1.78 1.15 -4.76
CA ILE A 250 -2.52 1.38 -3.53
C ILE A 250 -2.62 2.89 -3.31
N ASP A 251 -1.49 3.60 -3.25
CA ASP A 251 -1.50 5.05 -3.03
C ASP A 251 -2.31 5.79 -4.11
N THR A 252 -2.31 5.30 -5.34
CA THR A 252 -3.15 5.83 -6.44
C THR A 252 -4.64 5.56 -6.22
N PHE A 253 -5.03 4.34 -5.84
CA PHE A 253 -6.42 4.01 -5.50
C PHE A 253 -6.93 4.90 -4.36
N TYR A 254 -6.11 5.05 -3.31
CA TYR A 254 -6.44 5.86 -2.14
C TYR A 254 -6.51 7.36 -2.48
N ARG A 255 -5.68 7.84 -3.43
CA ARG A 255 -5.76 9.21 -3.95
C ARG A 255 -7.06 9.47 -4.72
N ILE A 256 -7.55 8.50 -5.49
CA ILE A 256 -8.82 8.60 -6.23
C ILE A 256 -10.02 8.48 -5.29
N GLY A 257 -9.96 7.57 -4.33
CA GLY A 257 -11.03 7.34 -3.34
C GLY A 257 -11.30 8.54 -2.43
N GLY A 258 -10.34 9.46 -2.31
CA GLY A 258 -10.46 10.65 -1.47
C GLY A 258 -10.19 10.35 0.01
N VAL A 259 -10.68 11.21 0.91
CA VAL A 259 -10.45 11.10 2.37
C VAL A 259 -11.47 10.21 3.11
N ARG A 260 -12.41 9.56 2.41
CA ARG A 260 -13.45 8.72 3.01
C ARG A 260 -13.46 7.31 2.43
N GLU A 261 -13.32 6.30 3.27
CA GLU A 261 -13.64 4.91 2.90
C GLU A 261 -15.12 4.63 3.23
N PRO A 262 -15.76 3.64 2.59
CA PRO A 262 -17.14 3.28 2.91
C PRO A 262 -17.35 2.80 4.35
N PHE A 263 -16.27 2.37 5.02
CA PHE A 263 -16.31 1.70 6.32
C PHE A 263 -15.55 2.44 7.43
N GLU A 264 -14.53 3.24 7.10
CA GLU A 264 -13.83 4.12 8.04
C GLU A 264 -14.01 5.59 7.62
N PHE A 265 -14.67 6.36 8.48
CA PHE A 265 -15.05 7.77 8.22
C PHE A 265 -13.89 8.71 7.87
N MET A 266 -12.63 8.32 8.16
CA MET A 266 -11.43 9.00 7.69
C MET A 266 -10.39 7.99 7.20
N LEU A 267 -10.04 8.11 5.93
CA LEU A 267 -8.98 7.34 5.29
C LEU A 267 -7.61 7.74 5.83
N ARG A 268 -6.97 6.85 6.60
CA ARG A 268 -5.52 6.92 6.84
C ARG A 268 -4.84 6.10 5.75
N VAL A 269 -3.93 6.68 4.97
CA VAL A 269 -3.15 5.99 3.91
C VAL A 269 -2.54 4.65 4.37
N GLN A 270 -2.35 4.49 5.68
CA GLN A 270 -1.88 3.24 6.29
C GLN A 270 -2.88 2.06 6.19
N THR A 271 -4.19 2.28 6.07
CA THR A 271 -5.22 1.21 6.04
C THR A 271 -5.13 0.38 4.77
N GLY A 272 -4.89 0.99 3.61
CA GLY A 272 -4.71 0.27 2.35
C GLY A 272 -3.48 -0.62 2.33
N LYS A 273 -2.38 -0.13 2.89
CA LYS A 273 -1.15 -0.90 2.99
C LYS A 273 -1.31 -2.06 3.98
N LEU A 274 -2.07 -1.88 5.05
CA LEU A 274 -2.46 -2.97 5.96
C LEU A 274 -3.32 -4.02 5.24
N TRP A 275 -4.31 -3.58 4.46
CA TRP A 275 -5.18 -4.48 3.71
C TRP A 275 -4.40 -5.33 2.70
N VAL A 276 -3.45 -4.74 1.97
CA VAL A 276 -2.63 -5.51 1.01
C VAL A 276 -1.78 -6.58 1.70
N ARG A 277 -1.27 -6.32 2.90
CA ARG A 277 -0.54 -7.33 3.68
C ARG A 277 -1.45 -8.47 4.12
N ASN A 278 -2.67 -8.13 4.52
CA ASN A 278 -3.69 -9.11 4.89
C ASN A 278 -4.10 -9.99 3.71
N VAL A 279 -4.31 -9.40 2.53
CA VAL A 279 -4.59 -10.15 1.30
C VAL A 279 -3.41 -11.03 0.90
N ALA A 280 -2.18 -10.54 1.02
CA ALA A 280 -0.98 -11.34 0.73
C ALA A 280 -0.85 -12.55 1.66
N ALA A 281 -1.14 -12.39 2.96
CA ALA A 281 -1.16 -13.48 3.93
C ALA A 281 -2.21 -14.56 3.57
N ILE A 282 -3.44 -14.14 3.21
CA ILE A 282 -4.49 -15.04 2.76
C ILE A 282 -4.07 -15.77 1.48
N ALA A 283 -3.55 -15.04 0.49
CA ALA A 283 -3.13 -15.61 -0.79
C ALA A 283 -2.02 -16.64 -0.61
N HIS A 284 -1.01 -16.36 0.21
CA HIS A 284 0.03 -17.32 0.56
C HIS A 284 -0.54 -18.55 1.28
N ALA A 285 -1.46 -18.35 2.24
CA ALA A 285 -2.09 -19.46 2.96
C ALA A 285 -2.86 -20.38 2.01
N LEU A 286 -3.71 -19.82 1.15
CA LEU A 286 -4.49 -20.59 0.16
C LEU A 286 -3.59 -21.34 -0.83
N ALA A 287 -2.49 -20.72 -1.29
CA ALA A 287 -1.54 -21.36 -2.20
C ALA A 287 -0.74 -22.50 -1.54
N SER A 288 -0.62 -22.47 -0.21
CA SER A 288 0.11 -23.47 0.57
C SER A 288 -0.79 -24.63 1.01
N LEU A 289 -2.08 -24.40 1.22
CA LEU A 289 -2.97 -25.43 1.74
C LEU A 289 -3.31 -26.53 0.70
N PRO A 290 -3.50 -27.78 1.12
CA PRO A 290 -4.00 -28.82 0.24
C PRO A 290 -5.44 -28.51 -0.20
N ARG A 291 -5.83 -29.03 -1.37
CA ARG A 291 -7.21 -28.87 -1.86
C ARG A 291 -8.21 -29.44 -0.85
N GLY A 292 -9.28 -28.69 -0.59
CA GLY A 292 -10.33 -29.07 0.36
C GLY A 292 -10.07 -28.69 1.82
N ALA A 293 -8.88 -28.14 2.14
CA ALA A 293 -8.65 -27.55 3.46
C ALA A 293 -9.42 -26.23 3.61
N SER A 294 -9.88 -25.97 4.83
CA SER A 294 -10.51 -24.72 5.23
C SER A 294 -9.46 -23.73 5.72
N LEU A 295 -9.68 -22.45 5.43
CA LEU A 295 -8.87 -21.35 5.94
C LEU A 295 -9.78 -20.45 6.78
N LEU A 296 -9.44 -20.27 8.05
CA LEU A 296 -10.09 -19.30 8.92
C LEU A 296 -9.11 -18.17 9.19
N ARG A 297 -9.52 -16.92 8.93
CA ARG A 297 -8.72 -15.76 9.32
C ARG A 297 -9.28 -15.17 10.61
N LEU A 298 -8.40 -14.92 11.57
CA LEU A 298 -8.67 -14.14 12.76
C LEU A 298 -7.92 -12.81 12.65
N ASP A 299 -8.60 -11.72 12.95
CA ASP A 299 -7.97 -10.41 13.01
C ASP A 299 -7.55 -10.12 14.46
N PHE A 300 -6.25 -9.89 14.69
CA PHE A 300 -5.65 -9.75 16.01
C PHE A 300 -5.49 -8.28 16.42
N ASP A 301 -5.82 -7.34 15.53
CA ASP A 301 -5.62 -5.91 15.78
C ASP A 301 -6.69 -5.27 16.70
N ALA A 302 -7.65 -6.05 17.20
CA ALA A 302 -8.63 -5.61 18.19
C ALA A 302 -8.17 -5.92 19.62
N VAL A 303 -7.21 -5.14 20.13
CA VAL A 303 -7.10 -4.94 21.58
C VAL A 303 -7.85 -3.65 21.90
N ALA A 304 -8.90 -3.79 22.71
CA ALA A 304 -9.71 -2.69 23.26
C ALA A 304 -8.88 -1.64 24.01
#